data_AF-A0A958I1N2-F1
#
_entry.id   AF-A0A958I1N2-F1
#
_cell.length_a   1.000
_cell.length_b   1.000
_cell.length_c   1.000
_cell.angle_alpha   90.00
_cell.angle_beta   90.00
_cell.angle_gamma   90.00
#
_symmetry.space_group_name_H-M   'P 1'
#
loop_
_entity.id
_entity.type
_entity.pdbx_description
1 polymer ?
#
loop_
_entity_poly.entity_id
_entity_poly.type
_entity_poly.pdbx_seq_one_letter_code
_entity_poly.pdbx_strand_id
1 'polypeptide(L)'
;LRLGIIRDIFVEDNLALMAIVGKPHHLQNGNLSRIFETFTRHHIPTRSVASGTSNHSLSVLLNRTDLDRAMKALHAAYFQSGAVKPATNHVTMLDAY
;
A
#
# COMPACT_ATOMS: atom_id res chain seq x y z
N LEU A 1 -24.70 -10.65 -28.30
CA LEU A 1 -23.89 -10.93 -27.09
C LEU A 1 -24.83 -11.23 -25.93
N ARG A 2 -24.95 -12.50 -25.52
CA ARG A 2 -25.77 -12.91 -24.38
C ARG A 2 -24.86 -12.92 -23.14
N LEU A 3 -24.66 -11.76 -22.53
CA LEU A 3 -23.69 -11.60 -21.44
C LEU A 3 -24.41 -11.55 -20.09
N GLY A 4 -24.68 -12.72 -19.51
CA GLY A 4 -25.11 -12.90 -18.13
C GLY A 4 -23.94 -13.22 -17.18
N ILE A 5 -22.76 -12.62 -17.41
CA ILE A 5 -21.50 -12.96 -16.71
C ILE A 5 -21.21 -12.03 -15.51
N ILE A 6 -21.96 -10.95 -15.35
CA ILE A 6 -21.82 -10.02 -14.22
C ILE A 6 -23.04 -10.20 -13.32
N ARG A 7 -22.80 -10.48 -12.04
CA ARG A 7 -23.86 -10.68 -11.05
C ARG A 7 -24.34 -9.35 -10.47
N ASP A 8 -23.41 -8.57 -9.92
CA ASP A 8 -23.68 -7.32 -9.22
C ASP A 8 -22.49 -6.35 -9.39
N ILE A 9 -22.77 -5.04 -9.37
CA ILE A 9 -21.76 -3.98 -9.38
C ILE A 9 -22.04 -3.08 -8.17
N PHE A 10 -21.01 -2.82 -7.37
CA PHE A 10 -21.11 -1.95 -6.19
C PHE A 10 -20.04 -0.87 -6.26
N VAL A 11 -20.39 0.30 -5.73
CA VAL A 11 -19.47 1.42 -5.53
C VAL A 11 -19.18 1.52 -4.04
N GLU A 12 -17.89 1.61 -3.69
CA GLU A 12 -17.43 1.76 -2.31
C GLU A 12 -16.74 3.12 -2.16
N ASP A 13 -17.24 3.93 -1.23
CA ASP A 13 -16.65 5.21 -0.87
C ASP A 13 -15.70 5.08 0.34
N ASN A 14 -15.02 6.18 0.70
CA ASN A 14 -14.14 6.25 1.87
C ASN A 14 -12.96 5.28 1.85
N LEU A 15 -12.44 5.00 0.66
CA LEU A 15 -11.22 4.23 0.45
C LEU A 15 -10.02 5.12 0.18
N ALA A 16 -8.83 4.67 0.54
CA ALA A 16 -7.56 5.32 0.23
C ALA A 16 -6.65 4.35 -0.53
N LEU A 17 -6.01 4.84 -1.59
CA LEU A 17 -5.00 4.11 -2.34
C LEU A 17 -3.60 4.57 -1.92
N MET A 18 -2.81 3.65 -1.38
CA MET A 18 -1.42 3.89 -0.97
C MET A 18 -0.49 3.21 -1.97
N ALA A 19 0.46 3.96 -2.55
CA ALA A 19 1.55 3.39 -3.34
C ALA A 19 2.84 3.32 -2.52
N ILE A 20 3.37 2.11 -2.34
CA ILE A 20 4.64 1.84 -1.68
C ILE A 20 5.70 1.64 -2.77
N VAL A 21 6.59 2.62 -2.89
CA VAL A 21 7.62 2.66 -3.93
C VAL A 21 9.00 2.41 -3.32
N GLY A 22 9.77 1.49 -3.90
CA GLY A 22 11.14 1.18 -3.52
C GLY A 22 12.13 1.35 -4.68
N LYS A 23 13.44 1.25 -4.41
CA LYS A 23 14.43 1.14 -5.50
C LYS A 23 14.26 -0.21 -6.23
N PRO A 24 14.73 -0.35 -7.48
CA PRO A 24 14.67 -1.62 -8.20
C PRO A 24 15.23 -2.77 -7.35
N HIS A 25 14.53 -3.92 -7.32
CA HIS A 25 14.85 -5.13 -6.53
C HIS A 25 14.51 -5.09 -5.03
N HIS A 26 14.00 -3.99 -4.49
CA HIS A 26 13.59 -3.98 -3.08
C HIS A 26 12.41 -4.91 -2.80
N LEU A 27 11.40 -5.00 -3.68
CA LEU A 27 10.21 -5.81 -3.40
C LEU A 27 10.42 -7.34 -3.54
N GLN A 28 11.55 -7.79 -4.09
CA GLN A 28 11.81 -9.23 -4.30
C GLN A 28 12.58 -9.92 -3.16
N ASN A 29 13.34 -9.17 -2.34
CA ASN A 29 14.18 -9.74 -1.27
C ASN A 29 13.50 -9.65 0.11
N GLY A 30 12.32 -10.24 0.27
CA GLY A 30 11.64 -10.34 1.58
C GLY A 30 10.98 -9.05 2.10
N ASN A 31 11.07 -7.93 1.36
CA ASN A 31 10.43 -6.68 1.79
C ASN A 31 8.91 -6.69 1.66
N LEU A 32 8.33 -7.45 0.72
CA LEU A 32 6.87 -7.61 0.66
C LEU A 32 6.32 -8.27 1.93
N SER A 33 7.00 -9.32 2.40
CA SER A 33 6.68 -9.97 3.67
C SER A 33 6.77 -9.00 4.84
N ARG A 34 7.78 -8.11 4.86
CA ARG A 34 7.92 -7.08 5.90
C ARG A 34 6.79 -6.03 5.86
N ILE A 35 6.30 -5.64 4.68
CA ILE A 35 5.13 -4.75 4.55
C ILE A 35 3.91 -5.42 5.19
N PHE A 36 3.59 -6.66 4.79
CA PHE A 36 2.43 -7.36 5.31
C PHE A 36 2.56 -7.71 6.80
N GLU A 37 3.75 -8.10 7.26
CA GLU A 37 4.03 -8.33 8.67
C GLU A 37 3.80 -7.05 9.49
N THR A 38 4.18 -5.89 8.95
CA THR A 38 3.92 -4.58 9.58
C THR A 38 2.41 -4.32 9.66
N PHE A 39 1.64 -4.54 8.58
CA PHE A 39 0.20 -4.38 8.63
C PHE A 39 -0.47 -5.33 9.63
N THR A 40 -0.05 -6.60 9.66
CA THR A 40 -0.55 -7.59 10.61
C THR A 40 -0.26 -7.18 12.05
N ARG A 41 0.99 -6.80 12.37
CA ARG A 41 1.37 -6.34 13.73
C ARG A 41 0.58 -5.13 14.18
N HIS A 42 0.27 -4.22 13.26
CA HIS A 42 -0.46 -2.99 13.55
C HIS A 42 -1.99 -3.12 13.36
N HIS A 43 -2.50 -4.33 13.09
CA HIS A 43 -3.93 -4.63 12.89
C HIS A 43 -4.60 -3.81 11.77
N ILE A 44 -3.90 -3.64 10.66
CA ILE A 44 -4.32 -2.79 9.54
C ILE A 44 -4.98 -3.66 8.46
N PRO A 45 -6.29 -3.54 8.22
CA PRO A 45 -6.96 -4.32 7.19
C PRO A 45 -6.63 -3.79 5.79
N THR A 46 -6.35 -4.70 4.85
CA THR A 46 -6.18 -4.37 3.42
C THR A 46 -7.44 -4.76 2.65
N ARG A 47 -7.95 -3.83 1.82
CA ARG A 47 -9.11 -4.09 0.95
C ARG A 47 -8.70 -4.78 -0.34
N SER A 48 -7.59 -4.32 -0.91
CA SER A 48 -7.02 -4.89 -2.14
C SER A 48 -5.53 -4.59 -2.19
N VAL A 49 -4.80 -5.43 -2.92
CA VAL A 49 -3.37 -5.25 -3.19
C VAL A 49 -3.13 -5.52 -4.67
N ALA A 50 -2.38 -4.62 -5.30
CA ALA A 50 -1.95 -4.76 -6.68
C ALA A 50 -0.45 -4.46 -6.78
N SER A 51 0.27 -5.29 -7.54
CA SER A 51 1.63 -4.98 -7.99
C SER A 51 1.62 -4.93 -9.52
N GLY A 52 2.23 -3.90 -10.10
CA GLY A 52 2.44 -3.85 -11.54
C GLY A 52 3.48 -4.87 -12.02
N THR A 53 3.78 -4.83 -13.32
CA THR A 53 4.87 -5.63 -13.94
C THR A 53 6.26 -5.15 -13.53
N SER A 54 6.36 -3.97 -12.91
CA SER A 54 7.61 -3.41 -12.42
C SER A 54 7.80 -3.76 -10.94
N ASN A 55 8.94 -4.38 -10.61
CA ASN A 55 9.25 -4.90 -9.27
C ASN A 55 9.60 -3.83 -8.22
N HIS A 56 9.06 -2.62 -8.35
CA HIS A 56 9.42 -1.47 -7.52
C HIS A 56 8.24 -0.70 -6.93
N SER A 57 6.99 -1.04 -7.28
CA SER A 57 5.80 -0.41 -6.71
C SER A 57 4.74 -1.44 -6.30
N LEU A 58 4.20 -1.26 -5.10
CA LEU A 58 3.04 -2.00 -4.57
C LEU A 58 1.93 -1.02 -4.23
N SER A 59 0.75 -1.20 -4.80
CA SER A 59 -0.44 -0.43 -4.47
C SER A 59 -1.33 -1.20 -3.50
N VAL A 60 -1.77 -0.53 -2.44
CA VAL A 60 -2.66 -1.08 -1.41
C VAL A 60 -3.88 -0.19 -1.28
N LEU A 61 -5.06 -0.79 -1.40
CA LEU A 61 -6.34 -0.13 -1.12
C LEU A 61 -6.72 -0.40 0.34
N LEU A 62 -7.04 0.66 1.07
CA LEU A 62 -7.37 0.67 2.50
C LEU A 62 -8.66 1.45 2.73
N ASN A 63 -9.27 1.33 3.90
CA ASN A 63 -10.21 2.36 4.35
C ASN A 63 -9.44 3.66 4.60
N ARG A 64 -10.05 4.80 4.31
CA ARG A 64 -9.48 6.14 4.57
C ARG A 64 -9.05 6.30 6.03
N THR A 65 -9.82 5.74 6.96
CA THR A 65 -9.55 5.77 8.41
C THR A 65 -8.28 5.03 8.82
N ASP A 66 -7.80 4.08 8.00
CA ASP A 66 -6.62 3.27 8.29
C ASP A 66 -5.33 3.84 7.69
N LEU A 67 -5.45 4.84 6.80
CA LEU A 67 -4.33 5.40 6.04
C LEU A 67 -3.21 5.93 6.95
N ASP A 68 -3.54 6.75 7.94
CA ASP A 68 -2.55 7.35 8.84
C ASP A 68 -1.81 6.30 9.66
N ARG A 69 -2.53 5.26 10.10
CA ARG A 69 -1.95 4.15 10.86
C ARG A 69 -1.01 3.33 9.99
N ALA A 70 -1.39 3.07 8.74
CA ALA A 70 -0.56 2.37 7.76
C ALA A 70 0.72 3.14 7.44
N MET A 71 0.60 4.46 7.20
CA MET A 71 1.73 5.34 6.96
C MET A 71 2.71 5.34 8.13
N LYS A 72 2.22 5.55 9.35
CA LYS A 72 3.06 5.57 10.55
C LYS A 72 3.74 4.22 10.81
N ALA A 73 3.01 3.12 10.65
CA ALA A 73 3.54 1.78 10.84
C ALA A 73 4.68 1.46 9.84
N LEU A 74 4.48 1.77 8.55
CA LEU A 74 5.51 1.60 7.53
C LEU A 74 6.68 2.54 7.76
N HIS A 75 6.43 3.81 8.09
CA HIS A 75 7.51 4.74 8.41
C HIS A 75 8.37 4.24 9.58
N ALA A 76 7.72 3.75 10.65
CA ALA A 76 8.40 3.17 11.80
C ALA A 76 9.25 1.96 11.40
N ALA A 77 8.65 1.03 10.64
CA ALA A 77 9.29 -0.21 10.24
C ALA A 77 10.51 0.00 9.34
N TYR A 78 10.56 1.06 8.52
CA TYR A 78 11.63 1.27 7.53
C TYR A 78 12.62 2.39 7.86
N PHE A 79 12.27 3.37 8.72
CA PHE A 79 13.06 4.60 8.88
C PHE A 79 13.50 4.96 10.32
N GLN A 80 13.23 4.13 11.34
CA GLN A 80 13.56 4.48 12.74
C GLN A 80 15.03 4.33 13.16
N SER A 81 15.95 3.92 12.27
CA SER A 81 17.39 3.92 12.56
C SER A 81 18.07 5.22 12.08
N GLY A 82 17.94 6.27 12.90
CA GLY A 82 18.89 7.39 13.01
C GLY A 82 18.96 8.44 11.88
N ALA A 83 18.47 9.65 12.17
CA ALA A 83 18.91 10.92 11.59
C ALA A 83 18.96 11.03 10.06
N VAL A 84 17.82 10.91 9.40
CA VAL A 84 17.65 11.45 8.05
C VAL A 84 16.39 12.32 8.07
N LYS A 85 16.57 13.66 7.94
CA LYS A 85 15.51 14.60 7.51
C LYS A 85 14.73 13.93 6.38
N PRO A 86 13.41 14.10 6.23
CA PRO A 86 12.64 13.43 5.18
C PRO A 86 13.13 13.91 3.81
N ALA A 87 14.19 13.29 3.31
CA ALA A 87 14.66 13.38 1.96
C ALA A 87 13.77 12.39 1.21
N THR A 88 12.62 12.89 0.81
CA THR A 88 11.97 12.55 -0.47
C THR A 88 12.15 11.09 -0.90
N ASN A 89 11.74 10.14 -0.06
CA ASN A 89 11.41 8.80 -0.50
C ASN A 89 9.89 8.78 -0.58
N HIS A 90 9.40 9.21 -1.74
CA HIS A 90 7.98 9.37 -2.04
C HIS A 90 7.21 8.08 -1.74
N VAL A 91 6.50 8.04 -0.60
CA VAL A 91 5.22 7.33 -0.54
C VAL A 91 4.25 8.28 -1.24
N THR A 92 4.15 8.15 -2.56
CA THR A 92 3.19 8.95 -3.32
C THR A 92 1.80 8.44 -2.97
N MET A 93 1.02 9.23 -2.24
CA MET A 93 -0.43 9.11 -2.33
C MET A 93 -0.78 9.46 -3.78
N LEU A 94 -1.16 8.46 -4.57
CA LEU A 94 -2.00 8.78 -5.72
C LEU A 94 -3.36 9.10 -5.08
N ASP A 95 -3.71 10.37 -5.01
CA ASP A 95 -5.10 10.78 -4.83
C ASP A 95 -5.88 10.12 -5.97
N ALA A 96 -6.51 9.00 -5.67
CA ALA A 96 -7.49 8.38 -6.54
C ALA A 96 -8.71 9.33 -6.50
N TYR A 97 -8.86 10.09 -7.57
CA TYR A 97 -10.07 10.84 -7.90
C TYR A 97 -11.31 9.94 -7.80
#